data_AF-A0A831VVM0-F1
#
_entry.id   AF-A0A831VVM0-F1
#
_cell.length_a   1.000
_cell.length_b   1.000
_cell.length_c   1.000
_cell.angle_alpha   90.00
_cell.angle_beta   90.00
_cell.angle_gamma   90.00
#
_symmetry.space_group_name_H-M   'P 1'
#
loop_
_entity.id
_entity.type
_entity.pdbx_description
1 polymer ?
#
loop_
_entity_poly.entity_id
_entity_poly.type
_entity_poly.pdbx_seq_one_letter_code
_entity_poly.pdbx_strand_id
1 'polypeptide(L)'
;MTYNTPNYNTKNQPICKICEVAYDRLLLHVNKRHGLNAKEYKAKFGFNPRKGIQSVELQRAMRKAALANYDKVIMQNLIIGGISSRFKEGNIETDKARVRETSRERMTLKWAREKQLKKKSIEQLAAELARKLKNLR
;
A
#
# COMPACT_ATOMS: atom_id res chain seq x y z
N MET A 1 -17.64 -3.91 22.64
CA MET A 1 -16.19 -3.62 22.62
C MET A 1 -15.98 -2.13 22.41
N THR A 2 -15.32 -1.47 23.35
CA THR A 2 -14.90 -0.06 23.22
C THR A 2 -13.51 -0.03 22.58
N TYR A 3 -13.35 0.76 21.51
CA TYR A 3 -12.07 0.93 20.82
C TYR A 3 -11.40 2.21 21.28
N ASN A 4 -10.07 2.21 21.33
CA ASN A 4 -9.29 3.40 21.61
C ASN A 4 -9.44 4.44 20.50
N THR A 5 -9.37 5.72 20.86
CA THR A 5 -9.38 6.84 19.93
C THR A 5 -7.93 7.28 19.64
N PRO A 6 -7.55 7.59 18.38
CA PRO A 6 -6.24 8.14 18.09
C PRO A 6 -6.09 9.53 18.71
N ASN A 7 -4.89 9.87 19.17
CA ASN A 7 -4.56 11.23 19.62
C ASN A 7 -4.28 12.12 18.41
N TYR A 8 -4.62 13.39 18.51
CA TYR A 8 -4.40 14.40 17.47
C TYR A 8 -3.66 15.61 18.05
N ASN A 9 -2.84 16.28 17.24
CA ASN A 9 -2.20 17.54 17.62
C ASN A 9 -3.16 18.73 17.43
N THR A 10 -2.67 19.94 17.71
CA THR A 10 -3.40 21.21 17.51
C THR A 10 -3.83 21.47 16.06
N LYS A 11 -3.16 20.84 15.08
CA LYS A 11 -3.49 20.90 13.65
C LYS A 11 -4.44 19.77 13.21
N ASN A 12 -5.05 19.04 14.14
CA ASN A 12 -5.91 17.88 13.85
C ASN A 12 -5.22 16.79 13.01
N GLN A 13 -3.91 16.63 13.18
CA GLN A 13 -3.13 15.56 12.58
C GLN A 13 -2.97 14.41 13.59
N PRO A 14 -3.24 13.16 13.20
CA PRO A 14 -3.09 12.02 14.09
C PRO A 14 -1.62 11.79 14.46
N ILE A 15 -1.39 11.52 15.74
CA ILE A 15 -0.08 11.28 16.33
C ILE A 15 0.24 9.79 16.29
N CYS A 16 1.43 9.44 15.81
CA CYS A 16 1.92 8.06 15.83
C CYS A 16 2.20 7.61 17.25
N LYS A 17 1.71 6.42 17.65
CA LYS A 17 1.97 5.85 18.98
C LYS A 17 3.36 5.23 19.14
N ILE A 18 4.16 5.16 18.07
CA ILE A 18 5.51 4.59 18.09
C ILE A 18 6.57 5.69 18.16
N CYS A 19 6.42 6.74 17.34
CA CYS A 19 7.39 7.82 17.24
C CYS A 19 6.89 9.16 17.78
N GLU A 20 5.62 9.25 18.22
CA GLU A 20 5.00 10.43 18.83
C GLU A 20 4.97 11.70 17.95
N VAL A 21 5.26 11.54 16.65
CA VAL A 21 5.14 12.61 15.65
C VAL A 21 3.77 12.58 14.97
N ALA A 22 3.25 13.75 14.61
CA ALA A 22 1.97 13.92 13.92
C ALA A 22 2.13 13.90 12.39
N TYR A 23 1.17 13.28 11.69
CA TYR A 23 1.20 13.13 10.24
C TYR A 23 -0.19 13.21 9.62
N ASP A 24 -0.32 13.75 8.40
CA ASP A 24 -1.60 13.74 7.68
C ASP A 24 -2.07 12.34 7.31
N ARG A 25 -1.13 11.47 6.92
CA ARG A 25 -1.39 10.07 6.53
C ARG A 25 -0.67 9.11 7.48
N LEU A 26 -1.13 9.04 8.73
CA LEU A 26 -0.47 8.22 9.76
C LEU A 26 -0.26 6.76 9.32
N LEU A 27 -1.28 6.11 8.77
CA LEU A 27 -1.17 4.70 8.38
C LEU A 27 -0.15 4.45 7.26
N LEU A 28 0.05 5.43 6.37
CA LEU A 28 1.10 5.38 5.34
C LEU A 28 2.49 5.52 5.97
N HIS A 29 2.65 6.46 6.91
CA HIS A 29 3.89 6.62 7.67
C HIS A 29 4.24 5.33 8.40
N VAL A 30 3.28 4.76 9.13
CA VAL A 30 3.46 3.53 9.90
C VAL A 30 3.91 2.38 9.01
N ASN A 31 3.31 2.22 7.83
CA ASN A 31 3.72 1.18 6.89
C ASN A 31 5.15 1.38 6.39
N LYS A 32 5.50 2.61 5.99
CA LYS A 32 6.83 2.91 5.45
C LYS A 32 7.95 2.89 6.49
N ARG A 33 7.68 3.40 7.70
CA ARG A 33 8.70 3.61 8.74
C ARG A 33 8.77 2.49 9.75
N HIS A 34 7.66 1.82 10.03
CA HIS A 34 7.56 0.79 11.07
C HIS A 34 7.23 -0.60 10.50
N GLY A 35 7.03 -0.72 9.18
CA GLY A 35 6.76 -2.01 8.53
C GLY A 35 5.40 -2.63 8.88
N LEU A 36 4.55 -1.93 9.63
CA LEU A 36 3.24 -2.43 10.04
C LEU A 36 2.17 -2.02 9.02
N ASN A 37 1.32 -2.95 8.62
CA ASN A 37 0.12 -2.59 7.88
C ASN A 37 -0.94 -1.97 8.80
N ALA A 38 -1.97 -1.35 8.20
CA ALA A 38 -3.01 -0.67 8.96
C ALA A 38 -3.76 -1.59 9.94
N LYS A 39 -3.94 -2.86 9.61
CA LYS A 39 -4.64 -3.83 10.46
C LYS A 39 -3.81 -4.15 11.70
N GLU A 40 -2.53 -4.45 11.52
CA GLU A 40 -1.57 -4.72 12.59
C GLU A 40 -1.43 -3.54 13.54
N TYR A 41 -1.23 -2.34 12.99
CA TYR A 41 -1.11 -1.12 13.79
C TYR A 41 -2.37 -0.87 14.63
N LYS A 42 -3.56 -0.97 14.02
CA LYS A 42 -4.81 -0.76 14.74
C LYS A 42 -5.06 -1.83 15.79
N ALA A 43 -4.78 -3.10 15.49
CA ALA A 43 -4.88 -4.17 16.47
C ALA A 43 -3.94 -3.95 17.66
N LYS A 44 -2.68 -3.57 17.38
CA LYS A 44 -1.65 -3.33 18.40
C LYS A 44 -2.04 -2.25 19.40
N PHE A 45 -2.72 -1.19 18.95
CA PHE A 45 -3.10 -0.05 19.79
C PHE A 45 -4.59 -0.02 20.16
N GLY A 46 -5.34 -1.09 19.88
CA GLY A 46 -6.77 -1.19 20.20
C GLY A 46 -7.67 -0.22 19.43
N PHE A 47 -7.24 0.24 18.25
CA PHE A 47 -8.01 1.14 17.40
C PHE A 47 -9.05 0.39 16.57
N ASN A 48 -10.13 1.09 16.19
CA ASN A 48 -11.18 0.49 15.38
C ASN A 48 -10.64 0.08 13.99
N PRO A 49 -10.78 -1.21 13.59
CA PRO A 49 -10.24 -1.71 12.33
C PRO A 49 -10.85 -1.02 11.09
N ARG A 50 -12.13 -0.63 11.17
CA ARG A 50 -12.90 -0.05 10.07
C ARG A 50 -12.71 1.46 9.90
N LYS A 51 -12.38 2.20 10.97
CA LYS A 51 -12.21 3.65 10.88
C LYS A 51 -10.84 4.04 10.31
N GLY A 52 -10.81 5.00 9.39
CA GLY A 52 -9.56 5.60 8.90
C GLY A 52 -8.85 6.41 10.00
N ILE A 53 -7.53 6.57 9.89
CA ILE A 53 -6.74 7.45 10.77
C ILE A 53 -5.91 8.37 9.89
N GLN A 54 -6.39 9.61 9.71
CA GLN A 54 -5.78 10.64 8.87
C GLN A 54 -6.16 12.02 9.42
N SER A 55 -5.48 13.08 8.97
CA SER A 55 -5.83 14.44 9.39
C SER A 55 -7.21 14.86 8.89
N VAL A 56 -7.88 15.69 9.68
CA VAL A 56 -9.23 16.20 9.36
C VAL A 56 -9.19 17.04 8.08
N GLU A 57 -8.15 17.84 7.89
CA GLU A 57 -7.96 18.66 6.70
C GLU A 57 -7.82 17.80 5.44
N LEU A 58 -6.98 16.77 5.49
CA LEU A 58 -6.83 15.84 4.38
C LEU A 58 -8.14 15.12 4.08
N GLN A 59 -8.89 14.70 5.11
CA GLN A 59 -10.21 14.08 4.93
C GLN A 59 -11.18 15.00 4.18
N ARG A 60 -11.23 16.29 4.57
CA ARG A 60 -12.07 17.30 3.90
C ARG A 60 -11.64 17.53 2.46
N ALA A 61 -10.33 17.68 2.21
CA ALA A 61 -9.78 17.88 0.88
C ALA A 61 -10.09 16.70 -0.06
N MET A 62 -9.89 15.46 0.42
CA MET A 62 -10.23 14.25 -0.35
C MET A 62 -11.73 14.16 -0.65
N ARG A 63 -12.59 14.50 0.32
CA ARG A 63 -14.04 14.55 0.09
C ARG A 63 -14.41 15.58 -0.97
N LYS A 64 -13.84 16.79 -0.89
CA LYS A 64 -14.07 17.85 -1.88
C LYS A 64 -13.64 17.41 -3.28
N ALA A 65 -12.46 16.80 -3.41
CA ALA A 65 -11.95 16.30 -4.69
C ALA A 65 -12.83 15.18 -5.27
N ALA A 66 -13.32 14.26 -4.43
CA ALA A 66 -14.22 13.20 -4.86
C ALA A 66 -15.56 13.75 -5.38
N LEU A 67 -16.11 14.77 -4.72
CA LEU A 67 -17.35 15.41 -5.14
C LEU A 67 -17.16 16.28 -6.39
N ALA A 68 -16.03 16.98 -6.53
CA ALA A 68 -15.72 17.74 -7.74
C ALA A 68 -15.56 16.84 -8.98
N ASN A 69 -15.23 15.56 -8.78
CA ASN A 69 -15.09 14.56 -9.85
C ASN A 69 -16.20 13.50 -9.75
N TYR A 70 -17.41 13.91 -9.38
CA TYR A 70 -18.52 13.00 -9.06
C TYR A 70 -18.78 11.99 -10.18
N ASP A 71 -18.91 12.45 -11.43
CA ASP A 71 -19.30 11.59 -12.56
C ASP A 71 -18.32 10.45 -12.80
N LYS A 72 -17.02 10.74 -12.68
CA LYS A 72 -15.97 9.73 -12.87
C LYS A 72 -15.79 8.87 -11.63
N VAL A 73 -15.59 9.49 -10.47
CA VAL A 73 -15.18 8.79 -9.24
C VAL A 73 -16.34 8.07 -8.58
N ILE A 74 -17.51 8.69 -8.52
CA ILE A 74 -18.68 8.14 -7.81
C ILE A 74 -19.58 7.41 -8.80
N MET A 75 -20.06 8.08 -9.85
CA MET A 75 -21.03 7.48 -10.77
C MET A 75 -20.42 6.32 -11.56
N GLN A 76 -19.38 6.59 -12.36
CA GLN A 76 -18.78 5.56 -13.22
C GLN A 76 -18.06 4.47 -12.42
N ASN A 77 -17.17 4.82 -11.49
CA ASN A 77 -16.35 3.81 -10.82
C ASN A 77 -17.09 3.06 -9.70
N LEU A 78 -17.83 3.75 -8.82
CA LEU A 78 -18.42 3.13 -7.63
C LEU A 78 -19.85 2.62 -7.84
N ILE A 79 -20.69 3.37 -8.57
CA ILE A 79 -22.08 2.98 -8.81
C ILE A 79 -22.12 2.00 -9.98
N ILE A 80 -21.75 2.43 -11.18
CA ILE A 80 -21.87 1.63 -12.40
C ILE A 80 -20.85 0.48 -12.38
N GLY A 81 -19.55 0.81 -12.28
CA GLY A 81 -18.46 -0.17 -12.27
C GLY A 81 -18.49 -1.08 -11.04
N GLY A 82 -19.03 -0.60 -9.92
CA GLY A 82 -19.14 -1.39 -8.69
C GLY A 82 -20.15 -2.53 -8.79
N ILE A 83 -21.22 -2.43 -9.60
CA ILE A 83 -22.29 -3.44 -9.72
C ILE A 83 -21.75 -4.84 -10.02
N SER A 84 -20.76 -4.93 -10.92
CA SER A 84 -20.16 -6.22 -11.31
C SER A 84 -19.38 -6.89 -10.17
N SER A 85 -18.89 -6.10 -9.22
CA SER A 85 -18.05 -6.55 -8.10
C SER A 85 -18.80 -6.67 -6.76
N ARG A 86 -20.08 -6.29 -6.71
CA ARG A 86 -20.88 -6.40 -5.48
C ARG A 86 -21.08 -7.86 -5.10
N PHE A 87 -21.10 -8.10 -3.79
CA PHE A 87 -21.42 -9.42 -3.24
C PHE A 87 -22.85 -9.82 -3.63
N LYS A 88 -23.03 -11.06 -4.10
CA LYS A 88 -24.32 -11.67 -4.39
C LYS A 88 -24.49 -12.91 -3.52
N GLU A 89 -25.70 -13.16 -3.06
CA GLU A 89 -26.03 -14.35 -2.29
C GLU A 89 -25.71 -15.61 -3.12
N GLY A 90 -25.00 -16.57 -2.53
CA GLY A 90 -24.43 -17.72 -3.26
C GLY A 90 -23.02 -17.52 -3.84
N ASN A 91 -22.39 -16.33 -3.70
CA ASN A 91 -20.97 -16.18 -4.00
C ASN A 91 -20.12 -16.97 -2.98
N ILE A 92 -19.70 -18.16 -3.36
CA ILE A 92 -18.67 -18.95 -2.69
C ILE A 92 -17.34 -18.20 -2.85
N GLU A 93 -16.56 -18.03 -1.77
CA GLU A 93 -15.36 -17.18 -1.68
C GLU A 93 -14.88 -16.56 -3.01
N THR A 94 -15.24 -15.29 -3.22
CA THR A 94 -14.83 -14.50 -4.40
C THR A 94 -13.33 -14.60 -4.68
N ASP A 95 -12.96 -14.42 -5.96
CA ASP A 95 -11.73 -13.89 -6.58
C ASP A 95 -10.48 -13.52 -5.75
N LYS A 96 -10.53 -13.30 -4.44
CA LYS A 96 -9.37 -13.21 -3.53
C LYS A 96 -8.38 -14.36 -3.69
N ALA A 97 -8.84 -15.59 -3.93
CA ALA A 97 -7.95 -16.70 -4.25
C ALA A 97 -7.24 -16.46 -5.60
N ARG A 98 -7.99 -16.12 -6.65
CA ARG A 98 -7.51 -15.85 -8.01
C ARG A 98 -6.63 -14.59 -8.13
N VAL A 99 -6.90 -13.55 -7.32
CA VAL A 99 -6.12 -12.31 -7.22
C VAL A 99 -4.84 -12.51 -6.43
N ARG A 100 -4.85 -13.37 -5.39
CA ARG A 100 -3.63 -13.79 -4.70
C ARG A 100 -2.71 -14.58 -5.62
N GLU A 101 -3.29 -15.42 -6.48
CA GLU A 101 -2.57 -16.23 -7.46
C GLU A 101 -1.95 -15.36 -8.57
N THR A 102 -2.76 -14.55 -9.26
CA THR A 102 -2.25 -13.62 -10.30
C THR A 102 -1.28 -12.56 -9.77
N SER A 103 -1.45 -12.08 -8.54
CA SER A 103 -0.50 -11.15 -7.90
C SER A 103 0.79 -11.86 -7.47
N ARG A 104 0.71 -13.12 -7.01
CA ARG A 104 1.90 -13.94 -6.75
C ARG A 104 2.68 -14.19 -8.04
N GLU A 105 2.00 -14.56 -9.12
CA GLU A 105 2.61 -14.79 -10.44
C GLU A 105 3.32 -13.54 -10.99
N ARG A 106 2.69 -12.35 -10.89
CA ARG A 106 3.35 -11.10 -11.29
C ARG A 106 4.60 -10.82 -10.45
N MET A 107 4.54 -11.08 -9.13
CA MET A 107 5.67 -10.90 -8.23
C MET A 107 6.81 -11.88 -8.52
N THR A 108 6.52 -13.17 -8.75
CA THR A 108 7.54 -14.16 -9.12
C THR A 108 8.16 -13.85 -10.48
N LEU A 109 7.38 -13.46 -11.48
CA LEU A 109 7.89 -13.03 -12.79
C LEU A 109 8.81 -11.81 -12.68
N LYS A 110 8.41 -10.82 -11.87
CA LYS A 110 9.24 -9.63 -11.61
C LYS A 110 10.57 -10.01 -10.95
N TRP A 111 10.53 -10.80 -9.87
CA TRP A 111 11.75 -11.23 -9.18
C TRP A 111 12.65 -12.12 -10.04
N ALA A 112 12.08 -12.98 -10.88
CA ALA A 112 12.85 -13.78 -11.84
C ALA A 112 13.57 -12.88 -12.86
N ARG A 113 12.89 -11.86 -13.39
CA ARG A 113 13.47 -10.87 -14.31
C ARG A 113 14.60 -10.07 -13.67
N GLU A 114 14.40 -9.61 -12.43
CA GLU A 114 15.42 -8.90 -11.66
C GLU A 114 16.65 -9.78 -11.35
N LYS A 115 16.44 -11.06 -11.04
CA LYS A 115 17.52 -12.04 -10.83
C LYS A 115 18.32 -12.29 -12.11
N GLN A 116 17.65 -12.41 -13.27
CA GLN A 116 18.32 -12.54 -14.56
C GLN A 116 19.13 -11.28 -14.92
N LEU A 117 18.61 -10.08 -14.67
CA LEU A 117 19.33 -8.83 -14.90
C LEU A 117 20.59 -8.73 -14.02
N LYS A 118 20.51 -9.13 -12.75
CA LYS A 118 21.68 -9.19 -11.86
C LYS A 118 22.70 -10.26 -12.27
N LYS A 119 22.26 -11.41 -12.77
CA LYS A 119 23.17 -12.46 -13.26
C LYS A 119 23.94 -11.99 -14.50
N LYS A 120 23.25 -11.31 -15.42
CA LYS A 120 23.89 -10.66 -16.59
C LYS A 120 24.89 -9.57 -16.18
N SER A 121 24.64 -8.82 -15.10
CA SER A 121 25.60 -7.80 -14.64
C SER A 121 26.87 -8.40 -14.03
N ILE A 122 26.79 -9.56 -13.37
CA ILE A 122 27.96 -10.27 -12.82
C ILE A 122 28.83 -10.83 -13.94
N GLU A 123 28.23 -11.42 -14.97
CA GLU A 123 28.95 -11.93 -16.15
C GLU A 123 29.61 -10.78 -16.94
N GLN A 124 28.93 -9.64 -17.06
CA GLN A 124 29.50 -8.42 -17.66
C GLN A 124 30.67 -7.86 -16.84
N LEU A 125 30.52 -7.78 -15.51
CA LEU A 125 31.59 -7.37 -14.60
C LEU A 125 32.79 -8.33 -14.67
N ALA A 126 32.56 -9.63 -14.71
CA ALA A 126 33.61 -10.64 -14.86
C ALA A 126 34.33 -10.52 -16.21
N ALA A 127 33.59 -10.30 -17.30
CA ALA A 127 34.15 -10.08 -18.63
C ALA A 127 34.94 -8.75 -18.73
N GLU A 128 34.55 -7.73 -17.98
CA GLU A 128 35.28 -6.46 -17.90
C GLU A 128 36.57 -6.60 -17.07
N LEU A 129 36.52 -7.34 -15.96
CA LEU A 129 37.67 -7.63 -15.12
C LEU A 129 38.72 -8.49 -15.86
N ALA A 130 38.26 -9.51 -16.59
CA ALA A 130 39.12 -10.34 -17.44
C ALA A 130 39.82 -9.52 -18.54
N ARG A 131 39.12 -8.55 -19.15
CA ARG A 131 39.72 -7.62 -20.11
C ARG A 131 40.78 -6.71 -19.47
N LYS A 132 40.51 -6.16 -18.29
CA LYS A 132 41.47 -5.33 -17.54
C LYS A 132 42.74 -6.11 -17.16
N LEU A 133 42.60 -7.35 -16.69
CA LEU A 133 43.74 -8.20 -16.35
C LEU A 133 44.59 -8.58 -17.57
N LYS A 134 43.97 -8.73 -18.75
CA LYS A 134 44.68 -9.05 -20.00
C LYS A 134 45.53 -7.88 -20.52
N ASN A 135 45.13 -6.64 -20.20
CA ASN A 135 45.85 -5.42 -20.58
C ASN A 135 46.95 -5.01 -19.56
N LEU A 136 47.08 -5.75 -18.45
CA LEU A 136 48.10 -5.55 -17.41
C LEU A 136 49.29 -6.53 -17.57
N ARG A 137 49.27 -7.41 -18.57
CA ARG A 137 50.41 -8.19 -19.05
C ARG A 137 51.00 -7.53 -20.28
#